data_AF-A0A3D8TXK4-F1
#
_entry.id   AF-A0A3D8TXK4-F1
#
_cell.length_a   1.000
_cell.length_b   1.000
_cell.length_c   1.000
_cell.angle_alpha   90.00
_cell.angle_beta   90.00
_cell.angle_gamma   90.00
#
_symmetry.space_group_name_H-M   'P 1'
#
loop_
_entity.id
_entity.type
_entity.pdbx_description
1 polymer ?
#
loop_
_entity_poly.entity_id
_entity_poly.type
_entity_poly.pdbx_seq_one_letter_code
_entity_poly.pdbx_strand_id
1 'polypeptide(L)'
;MSNSEKQHTHIIPILAGATTAILLMAAGAGTVYAADFNEAQTQYEVAVQSARQSHINLAKQVKAVQKTDKIPAGQLLGKDHDLVSRMDSAMLGAKGQLKENIAHNPDAGRMSISQIRELTETIKNQDSANISSSSMLNRLDSYIKESQHYKKLDDAHGKVKDSIGKASQLLETSKDNVDDEAPRQALQKTMDAAKDWKKSTDLTWLKKQADVINSKIQPVKDAVSAHEQRLAQEAQAAAVQSSYQTSSTANSLNASTYTNPVYTGNAPAYQPTQPADNGYTYTPSTTCGDGGWNLRAQCQAAIDQGGLVEMPIFDGLGGSRLIAGHNSTGAGWIGQLQQGQSTPYGTVQQVWHNATPDTINNSGIGTYLQTCDQNGNPIVVKVG
;
A
#
# COMPACT_ATOMS: atom_id res chain seq x y z
N MET A 1 22.50 15.77 24.61
CA MET A 1 22.82 15.12 25.91
C MET A 1 21.91 13.89 26.02
N SER A 2 22.26 12.81 25.34
CA SER A 2 22.97 11.63 25.87
C SER A 2 22.25 10.97 27.04
N ASN A 3 21.46 9.94 26.75
CA ASN A 3 21.43 8.75 27.58
C ASN A 3 21.38 7.52 26.66
N SER A 4 22.56 7.19 26.12
CA SER A 4 22.84 5.89 25.52
C SER A 4 23.00 4.90 26.67
N GLU A 5 21.89 4.31 27.10
CA GLU A 5 21.93 3.13 27.95
C GLU A 5 22.37 1.97 27.06
N LYS A 6 23.69 1.83 26.94
CA LYS A 6 24.35 0.66 26.37
C LYS A 6 23.86 -0.54 27.16
N GLN A 7 22.87 -1.26 26.62
CA GLN A 7 22.69 -2.67 26.95
C GLN A 7 23.99 -3.37 26.55
N HIS A 8 24.89 -3.45 27.52
CA HIS A 8 26.01 -4.36 27.50
C HIS A 8 25.40 -5.75 27.37
N THR A 9 25.42 -6.27 26.15
CA THR A 9 25.30 -7.69 25.87
C THR A 9 26.38 -8.35 26.70
N HIS A 10 26.05 -8.81 27.90
CA HIS A 10 26.88 -9.72 28.66
C HIS A 10 26.99 -10.98 27.80
N ILE A 11 28.03 -11.00 26.97
CA ILE A 11 28.59 -12.20 26.38
C ILE A 11 28.86 -13.08 27.58
N ILE A 12 27.94 -14.03 27.82
CA ILE A 12 28.13 -15.09 28.80
C ILE A 12 29.53 -15.64 28.51
N PRO A 13 30.45 -15.69 29.50
CA PRO A 13 31.79 -16.24 29.32
C PRO A 13 31.69 -17.76 29.12
N ILE A 14 31.14 -18.17 27.99
CA ILE A 14 31.16 -19.52 27.47
C ILE A 14 32.56 -19.68 26.87
N LEU A 15 33.56 -20.02 27.68
CA LEU A 15 34.78 -20.75 27.25
C LEU A 15 35.91 -20.88 28.30
N ALA A 16 35.84 -20.29 29.50
CA ALA A 16 37.03 -20.24 30.37
C ALA A 16 37.18 -21.35 31.42
N GLY A 17 36.19 -22.22 31.62
CA GLY A 17 36.12 -23.05 32.85
C GLY A 17 36.55 -24.52 32.77
N ALA A 18 36.81 -25.10 31.59
CA ALA A 18 36.95 -26.56 31.45
C ALA A 18 38.36 -27.04 31.07
N THR A 19 39.41 -26.34 31.51
CA THR A 19 40.81 -26.74 31.27
C THR A 19 41.49 -27.14 32.57
N THR A 20 41.18 -28.32 33.08
CA THR A 20 42.10 -29.03 33.96
C THR A 20 42.13 -30.49 33.53
N ALA A 21 43.32 -30.96 33.14
CA ALA A 21 43.58 -32.38 32.97
C ALA A 21 43.64 -33.00 34.38
N ILE A 22 42.90 -34.09 34.58
CA ILE A 22 42.74 -34.70 35.90
C ILE A 22 43.74 -35.84 36.01
N LEU A 23 44.77 -35.66 36.85
CA LEU A 23 45.72 -36.72 37.21
C LEU A 23 45.11 -37.53 38.36
N LEU A 24 44.54 -38.69 38.04
CA LEU A 24 43.98 -39.62 39.02
C LEU A 24 45.08 -40.55 39.52
N MET A 25 45.51 -40.40 40.77
CA MET A 25 46.44 -41.34 41.41
C MET A 25 45.66 -42.33 42.28
N ALA A 26 45.86 -43.63 42.08
CA ALA A 26 45.23 -44.67 42.89
C ALA A 26 45.62 -44.57 44.37
N ALA A 27 44.65 -44.72 45.27
CA ALA A 27 44.92 -45.04 46.67
C ALA A 27 45.37 -46.49 46.72
N GLY A 28 46.51 -46.74 47.36
CA GLY A 28 47.27 -47.99 47.26
C GLY A 28 46.41 -49.26 47.31
N ALA A 29 46.44 -50.02 46.23
CA ALA A 29 46.07 -51.42 46.19
C ALA A 29 47.10 -52.12 45.30
N GLY A 30 47.60 -53.28 45.74
CA GLY A 30 48.63 -54.04 45.04
C GLY A 30 48.25 -54.42 43.60
N THR A 31 49.20 -55.05 42.91
CA THR A 31 49.22 -55.37 41.46
C THR A 31 47.98 -56.06 40.87
N VAL A 32 47.02 -56.51 41.68
CA VAL A 32 45.79 -57.19 41.27
C VAL A 32 44.72 -56.23 40.75
N TYR A 33 44.71 -54.95 41.16
CA TYR A 33 43.67 -53.97 40.77
C TYR A 33 44.13 -52.92 39.75
N ALA A 34 45.37 -53.04 39.25
CA ALA A 34 45.95 -52.06 38.33
C ALA A 34 45.23 -52.03 36.96
N ALA A 35 44.76 -53.19 36.47
CA ALA A 35 44.05 -53.29 35.20
C ALA A 35 42.67 -52.60 35.26
N ASP A 36 41.86 -52.91 36.28
CA ASP A 36 40.53 -52.31 36.48
C ASP A 36 40.61 -50.80 36.71
N PHE A 37 41.66 -50.33 37.38
CA PHE A 37 41.92 -48.90 37.57
C PHE A 37 42.25 -48.22 36.23
N ASN A 38 43.17 -48.78 35.45
CA ASN A 38 43.53 -48.25 34.13
C ASN A 38 42.33 -48.22 33.17
N GLU A 39 41.49 -49.25 33.20
CA GLU A 39 40.26 -49.29 32.40
C GLU A 39 39.28 -48.18 32.84
N ALA A 40 39.01 -48.08 34.15
CA ALA A 40 38.12 -47.04 34.67
C ALA A 40 38.63 -45.62 34.35
N GLN A 41 39.94 -45.39 34.45
CA GLN A 41 40.57 -44.13 34.07
C GLN A 41 40.45 -43.85 32.57
N THR A 42 40.65 -44.86 31.71
CA THR A 42 40.50 -44.72 30.26
C THR A 42 39.06 -44.37 29.89
N GLN A 43 38.07 -45.06 30.47
CA GLN A 43 36.65 -44.78 30.23
C GLN A 43 36.26 -43.37 30.70
N TYR A 44 36.83 -42.93 31.82
CA TYR A 44 36.66 -41.59 32.34
C TYR A 44 37.21 -40.53 31.36
N GLU A 45 38.45 -40.69 30.89
CA GLU A 45 39.08 -39.77 29.93
C GLU A 45 38.29 -39.68 28.62
N VAL A 46 37.81 -40.81 28.09
CA VAL A 46 36.95 -40.85 26.90
C VAL A 46 35.63 -40.10 27.13
N ALA A 47 34.98 -40.32 28.27
CA ALA A 47 33.74 -39.63 28.62
C ALA A 47 33.94 -38.11 28.73
N VAL A 48 35.03 -37.68 29.37
CA VAL A 48 35.40 -36.25 29.48
C VAL A 48 35.59 -35.63 28.10
N GLN A 49 36.33 -36.28 27.20
CA GLN A 49 36.56 -35.74 25.86
C GLN A 49 35.28 -35.64 25.04
N SER A 50 34.41 -36.65 25.11
CA SER A 50 33.10 -36.64 24.45
C SER A 50 32.21 -35.50 24.96
N ALA A 51 32.09 -35.39 26.30
CA ALA A 51 31.31 -34.33 26.94
C ALA A 51 31.83 -32.92 26.61
N ARG A 52 33.15 -32.74 26.51
CA ARG A 52 33.76 -31.46 26.07
C ARG A 52 33.33 -31.12 24.65
N GLN A 53 33.38 -32.10 23.75
CA GLN A 53 33.01 -31.88 22.35
C GLN A 53 31.51 -31.57 22.20
N SER A 54 30.63 -32.28 22.91
CA SER A 54 29.19 -32.01 22.88
C SER A 54 28.84 -30.66 23.51
N HIS A 55 29.52 -30.27 24.58
CA HIS A 55 29.35 -28.95 25.20
C HIS A 55 29.77 -27.82 24.25
N ILE A 56 30.91 -27.95 23.56
CA ILE A 56 31.34 -26.99 22.52
C ILE A 56 30.30 -26.92 21.38
N ASN A 57 29.78 -28.07 20.95
CA ASN A 57 28.77 -28.12 19.89
C ASN A 57 27.45 -27.46 20.33
N LEU A 58 26.99 -27.73 21.56
CA LEU A 58 25.81 -27.08 22.13
C LEU A 58 26.00 -25.56 22.22
N ALA A 59 27.15 -25.10 22.70
CA ALA A 59 27.49 -23.68 22.77
C ALA A 59 27.46 -22.99 21.40
N LYS A 60 28.02 -23.64 20.37
CA LYS A 60 27.95 -23.15 18.98
C LYS A 60 26.51 -23.10 18.50
N GLN A 61 25.71 -24.13 18.80
CA GLN A 61 24.31 -24.19 18.39
C GLN A 61 23.48 -23.09 19.05
N VAL A 62 23.60 -22.92 20.37
CA VAL A 62 22.93 -21.84 21.11
C VAL A 62 23.25 -20.48 20.49
N LYS A 63 24.52 -20.21 20.17
CA LYS A 63 24.92 -18.95 19.49
C LYS A 63 24.32 -18.82 18.09
N ALA A 64 24.22 -19.91 17.33
CA ALA A 64 23.63 -19.91 15.99
C ALA A 64 22.13 -19.58 16.03
N VAL A 65 21.39 -20.19 16.97
CA VAL A 65 19.94 -20.01 17.10
C VAL A 65 19.53 -18.77 17.91
N GLN A 66 20.44 -18.13 18.66
CA GLN A 66 20.16 -16.92 19.46
C GLN A 66 19.60 -15.73 18.64
N LYS A 67 19.62 -15.82 17.31
CA LYS A 67 18.99 -14.84 16.41
C LYS A 67 17.49 -15.07 16.17
N THR A 68 16.89 -16.12 16.75
CA THR A 68 15.47 -16.48 16.53
C THR A 68 14.47 -15.72 17.41
N ASP A 69 14.92 -15.04 18.47
CA ASP A 69 14.12 -14.20 19.41
C ASP A 69 13.39 -13.00 18.75
N LYS A 70 13.37 -12.90 17.42
CA LYS A 70 12.82 -11.76 16.65
C LYS A 70 11.92 -12.16 15.49
N ILE A 71 11.53 -13.43 15.37
CA ILE A 71 10.65 -13.85 14.29
C ILE A 71 9.21 -13.48 14.67
N PRO A 72 8.58 -12.49 14.01
CA PRO A 72 7.21 -12.08 14.31
C PRO A 72 6.23 -13.20 13.91
N ALA A 73 5.10 -13.29 14.61
CA ALA A 73 4.05 -14.29 14.35
C ALA A 73 3.59 -14.32 12.87
N GLY A 74 3.61 -13.18 12.16
CA GLY A 74 3.23 -13.11 10.75
C GLY A 74 4.22 -13.71 9.73
N GLN A 75 5.40 -14.15 10.17
CA GLN A 75 6.44 -14.73 9.29
C GLN A 75 6.45 -16.26 9.26
N LEU A 76 5.62 -16.92 10.06
CA LEU A 76 5.45 -18.36 10.06
C LEU A 76 4.08 -18.74 9.52
N LEU A 77 3.90 -20.01 9.18
CA LEU A 77 2.57 -20.53 8.91
C LEU A 77 1.72 -20.48 10.19
N GLY A 78 0.41 -20.26 10.04
CA GLY A 78 -0.54 -20.19 11.15
C GLY A 78 -0.45 -21.36 12.13
N LYS A 79 -0.22 -22.57 11.60
CA LYS A 79 -0.11 -23.82 12.36
C LYS A 79 1.20 -23.97 13.15
N ASP A 80 2.20 -23.14 12.88
CA ASP A 80 3.57 -23.27 13.40
C ASP A 80 3.95 -22.11 14.34
N HIS A 81 2.98 -21.32 14.80
CA HIS A 81 3.22 -20.15 15.65
C HIS A 81 3.88 -20.50 17.00
N ASP A 82 3.73 -21.75 17.49
CA ASP A 82 4.32 -22.24 18.73
C ASP A 82 5.82 -22.53 18.61
N LEU A 83 6.37 -22.66 17.39
CA LEU A 83 7.77 -23.04 17.17
C LEU A 83 8.76 -22.06 17.81
N VAL A 84 8.45 -20.77 17.83
CA VAL A 84 9.30 -19.74 18.47
C VAL A 84 9.34 -19.95 19.98
N SER A 85 8.18 -20.13 20.62
CA SER A 85 8.11 -20.37 22.07
C SER A 85 8.81 -21.69 22.47
N ARG A 86 8.71 -22.71 21.62
CA ARG A 86 9.44 -23.98 21.80
C ARG A 86 10.94 -23.81 21.64
N MET A 87 11.39 -22.97 20.70
CA MET A 87 12.79 -22.60 20.54
C MET A 87 13.30 -21.86 21.78
N ASP A 88 12.56 -20.88 22.30
CA ASP A 88 12.91 -20.14 23.52
C ASP A 88 13.08 -21.08 24.72
N SER A 89 12.13 -22.00 24.89
CA SER A 89 12.16 -23.00 25.96
C SER A 89 13.37 -23.95 25.82
N ALA A 90 13.63 -24.44 24.60
CA ALA A 90 14.78 -25.29 24.32
C ALA A 90 16.11 -24.53 24.52
N MET A 91 16.18 -23.26 24.15
CA MET A 91 17.33 -22.39 24.37
C MET A 91 17.58 -22.13 25.86
N LEU A 92 16.52 -21.96 26.65
CA LEU A 92 16.64 -21.83 28.11
C LEU A 92 17.20 -23.10 28.73
N GLY A 93 16.68 -24.27 28.35
CA GLY A 93 17.20 -25.58 28.77
C GLY A 93 18.67 -25.76 28.38
N ALA A 94 19.02 -25.49 27.12
CA ALA A 94 20.39 -25.57 26.62
C ALA A 94 21.36 -24.62 27.36
N LYS A 95 20.93 -23.38 27.67
CA LYS A 95 21.72 -22.45 28.49
C LYS A 95 21.88 -22.95 29.92
N GLY A 96 20.88 -23.65 30.47
CA GLY A 96 20.98 -24.35 31.74
C GLY A 96 22.07 -25.43 31.72
N GLN A 97 22.05 -26.29 30.69
CA GLN A 97 23.08 -27.32 30.48
C GLN A 97 24.49 -26.74 30.33
N LEU A 98 24.63 -25.60 29.63
CA LEU A 98 25.92 -24.92 29.50
C LEU A 98 26.42 -24.27 30.80
N LYS A 99 25.54 -24.01 31.77
CA LYS A 99 25.91 -23.51 33.11
C LYS A 99 26.29 -24.64 34.05
N GLU A 100 25.79 -25.84 33.83
CA GLU A 100 26.25 -27.03 34.54
C GLU A 100 27.69 -27.31 34.11
N ASN A 101 28.63 -27.15 35.05
CA ASN A 101 30.00 -27.52 34.80
C ASN A 101 30.05 -29.03 34.51
N ILE A 102 30.71 -29.41 33.41
CA ILE A 102 31.17 -30.80 33.26
C ILE A 102 31.98 -31.08 34.52
N ALA A 103 31.49 -32.05 35.30
CA ALA A 103 31.72 -32.22 36.73
C ALA A 103 32.95 -31.52 37.34
N HIS A 104 32.70 -30.83 38.47
CA HIS A 104 33.73 -30.31 39.38
C HIS A 104 34.93 -31.25 39.43
N ASN A 105 36.11 -30.68 39.20
CA ASN A 105 37.39 -31.36 39.38
C ASN A 105 37.36 -32.03 40.77
N PRO A 106 37.34 -33.37 40.87
CA PRO A 106 37.57 -33.99 42.17
C PRO A 106 38.95 -33.49 42.61
N ASP A 107 39.06 -33.02 43.86
CA ASP A 107 40.34 -32.63 44.43
C ASP A 107 41.40 -33.69 44.06
N ALA A 108 42.62 -33.26 43.75
CA ALA A 108 43.73 -34.11 43.30
C ALA A 108 44.20 -35.17 44.33
N GLY A 109 43.32 -35.52 45.27
CA GLY A 109 43.39 -36.69 46.12
C GLY A 109 42.98 -37.97 45.39
N ARG A 110 43.37 -39.08 45.99
CA ARG A 110 43.23 -40.42 45.42
C ARG A 110 41.76 -40.85 45.35
N MET A 111 41.22 -41.08 44.16
CA MET A 111 39.88 -41.64 43.97
C MET A 111 39.91 -43.17 43.92
N SER A 112 38.90 -43.80 44.50
CA SER A 112 38.61 -45.23 44.31
C SER A 112 38.01 -45.50 42.93
N ILE A 113 38.10 -46.75 42.46
CA ILE A 113 37.54 -47.18 41.16
C ILE A 113 36.02 -46.91 41.09
N SER A 114 35.28 -47.10 42.19
CA SER A 114 33.84 -46.82 42.24
C SER A 114 33.54 -45.33 42.03
N GLN A 115 34.31 -44.44 42.66
CA GLN A 115 34.17 -42.99 42.45
C GLN A 115 34.49 -42.59 41.00
N ILE A 116 35.50 -43.21 40.37
CA ILE A 116 35.82 -42.97 38.96
C ILE A 116 34.64 -43.39 38.06
N ARG A 117 34.01 -44.55 38.34
CA ARG A 117 32.85 -45.04 37.57
C ARG A 117 31.62 -44.16 37.74
N GLU A 118 31.28 -43.77 38.96
CA GLU A 118 30.15 -42.87 39.24
C GLU A 118 30.31 -41.50 38.56
N LEU A 119 31.53 -40.95 38.59
CA LEU A 119 31.85 -39.71 37.91
C LEU A 119 31.76 -39.88 36.38
N THR A 120 32.24 -41.01 35.85
CA THR A 120 32.14 -41.35 34.43
C THR A 120 30.67 -41.41 33.96
N GLU A 121 29.79 -42.04 34.74
CA GLU A 121 28.35 -42.09 34.45
C GLU A 121 27.71 -40.70 34.48
N THR A 122 28.05 -39.87 35.46
CA THR A 122 27.59 -38.48 35.54
C THR A 122 27.98 -37.70 34.28
N ILE A 123 29.23 -37.84 33.82
CA ILE A 123 29.72 -37.18 32.61
C ILE A 123 29.01 -37.71 31.35
N LYS A 124 28.77 -39.02 31.25
CA LYS A 124 28.00 -39.62 30.14
C LYS A 124 26.55 -39.11 30.09
N ASN A 125 25.92 -38.91 31.25
CA ASN A 125 24.59 -38.34 31.34
C ASN A 125 24.57 -36.87 30.87
N GLN A 126 25.55 -36.07 31.28
CA GLN A 126 25.72 -34.69 30.80
C GLN A 126 26.01 -34.63 29.29
N ASP A 127 26.87 -35.52 28.78
CA ASP A 127 27.16 -35.63 27.35
C ASP A 127 25.88 -35.91 26.55
N SER A 128 25.09 -36.89 27.01
CA SER A 128 23.80 -37.23 26.41
C SER A 128 22.81 -36.06 26.43
N ALA A 129 22.75 -35.32 27.54
CA ALA A 129 21.88 -34.14 27.66
C ALA A 129 22.31 -33.00 26.72
N ASN A 130 23.62 -32.78 26.55
CA ASN A 130 24.17 -31.81 25.60
C ASN A 130 23.84 -32.17 24.15
N ILE A 131 24.03 -33.45 23.79
CA ILE A 131 23.71 -33.98 22.45
C ILE A 131 22.21 -33.80 22.16
N SER A 132 21.35 -34.20 23.10
CA SER A 132 19.89 -34.08 22.99
C SER A 132 19.45 -32.63 22.80
N SER A 133 19.97 -31.72 23.64
CA SER A 133 19.66 -30.29 23.55
C SER A 133 20.09 -29.69 22.22
N SER A 134 21.30 -30.03 21.76
CA SER A 134 21.83 -29.54 20.47
C SER A 134 20.98 -30.03 19.29
N SER A 135 20.58 -31.31 19.30
CA SER A 135 19.71 -31.90 18.28
C SER A 135 18.33 -31.24 18.24
N MET A 136 17.74 -30.98 19.41
CA MET A 136 16.45 -30.28 19.53
C MET A 136 16.51 -28.87 18.95
N LEU A 137 17.55 -28.09 19.28
CA LEU A 137 17.75 -26.76 18.73
C LEU A 137 17.92 -26.78 17.20
N ASN A 138 18.69 -27.72 16.67
CA ASN A 138 18.86 -27.88 15.22
C ASN A 138 17.55 -28.21 14.50
N ARG A 139 16.78 -29.14 15.07
CA ARG A 139 15.48 -29.54 14.51
C ARG A 139 14.48 -28.38 14.51
N LEU A 140 14.38 -27.63 15.60
CA LEU A 140 13.50 -26.46 15.69
C LEU A 140 13.93 -25.36 14.71
N ASP A 141 15.23 -25.09 14.58
CA ASP A 141 15.75 -24.11 13.61
C ASP A 141 15.40 -24.51 12.17
N SER A 142 15.51 -25.79 11.84
CA SER A 142 15.08 -26.33 10.54
C SER A 142 13.57 -26.12 10.30
N TYR A 143 12.73 -26.46 11.28
CA TYR A 143 11.27 -26.28 11.14
C TYR A 143 10.87 -24.82 11.03
N ILE A 144 11.52 -23.92 11.77
CA ILE A 144 11.29 -22.48 11.66
C ILE A 144 11.62 -22.00 10.24
N LYS A 145 12.78 -22.37 9.69
CA LYS A 145 13.18 -21.99 8.31
C LYS A 145 12.21 -22.54 7.26
N GLU A 146 11.79 -23.78 7.43
CA GLU A 146 10.82 -24.42 6.54
C GLU A 146 9.46 -23.72 6.60
N SER A 147 8.95 -23.42 7.80
CA SER A 147 7.70 -22.69 7.98
C SER A 147 7.78 -21.27 7.39
N GLN A 148 8.91 -20.56 7.56
CA GLN A 148 9.14 -19.26 6.90
C GLN A 148 9.13 -19.37 5.37
N HIS A 149 9.72 -20.43 4.82
CA HIS A 149 9.72 -20.67 3.38
C HIS A 149 8.29 -20.90 2.86
N TYR A 150 7.54 -21.79 3.51
CA TYR A 150 6.15 -22.05 3.12
C TYR A 150 5.24 -20.84 3.35
N LYS A 151 5.46 -20.04 4.39
CA LYS A 151 4.71 -18.80 4.59
C LYS A 151 4.92 -17.82 3.44
N LYS A 152 6.16 -17.66 2.97
CA LYS A 152 6.47 -16.82 1.80
C LYS A 152 5.79 -17.34 0.53
N LEU A 153 5.71 -18.67 0.35
CA LEU A 153 4.99 -19.28 -0.76
C LEU A 153 3.48 -19.04 -0.64
N ASP A 154 2.89 -19.26 0.52
CA ASP A 154 1.47 -19.03 0.81
C ASP A 154 1.09 -17.55 0.56
N ASP A 155 1.91 -16.61 1.00
CA ASP A 155 1.72 -15.18 0.73
C ASP A 155 1.80 -14.86 -0.77
N ALA A 156 2.73 -15.47 -1.49
CA ALA A 156 2.86 -15.27 -2.93
C ALA A 156 1.68 -15.89 -3.70
N HIS A 157 1.22 -17.07 -3.30
CA HIS A 157 -0.02 -17.68 -3.77
C HIS A 157 -1.23 -16.79 -3.51
N GLY A 158 -1.36 -16.23 -2.30
CA GLY A 158 -2.40 -15.26 -1.96
C GLY A 158 -2.39 -14.05 -2.87
N LYS A 159 -1.23 -13.46 -3.14
CA LYS A 159 -1.12 -12.31 -4.06
C LYS A 159 -1.54 -12.65 -5.48
N VAL A 160 -1.12 -13.80 -6.03
CA VAL A 160 -1.54 -14.23 -7.37
C VAL A 160 -3.05 -14.46 -7.40
N LYS A 161 -3.61 -15.12 -6.37
CA LYS A 161 -5.06 -15.33 -6.22
C LYS A 161 -5.81 -14.00 -6.24
N ASP A 162 -5.37 -13.01 -5.47
CA ASP A 162 -6.01 -11.70 -5.38
C ASP A 162 -5.92 -10.93 -6.71
N SER A 163 -4.76 -10.96 -7.37
CA SER A 163 -4.59 -10.37 -8.71
C SER A 163 -5.51 -11.02 -9.74
N ILE A 164 -5.62 -12.34 -9.75
CA ILE A 164 -6.55 -13.08 -10.62
C ILE A 164 -7.99 -12.70 -10.28
N GLY A 165 -8.36 -12.63 -9.00
CA GLY A 165 -9.72 -12.25 -8.58
C GLY A 165 -10.11 -10.85 -9.07
N LYS A 166 -9.22 -9.86 -8.91
CA LYS A 166 -9.41 -8.50 -9.42
C LYS A 166 -9.52 -8.47 -10.94
N ALA A 167 -8.65 -9.21 -11.63
CA ALA A 167 -8.65 -9.28 -13.08
C ALA A 167 -9.91 -9.96 -13.63
N SER A 168 -10.34 -11.09 -13.05
CA SER A 168 -11.60 -11.76 -13.38
C SER A 168 -12.80 -10.83 -13.18
N GLN A 169 -12.87 -10.13 -12.04
CA GLN A 169 -13.96 -9.19 -11.79
C GLN A 169 -13.98 -8.06 -12.83
N LEU A 170 -12.81 -7.49 -13.13
CA LEU A 170 -12.70 -6.44 -14.14
C LEU A 170 -13.14 -6.93 -15.52
N LEU A 171 -12.67 -8.10 -15.96
CA LEU A 171 -13.07 -8.71 -17.23
C LEU A 171 -14.57 -8.93 -17.33
N GLU A 172 -15.22 -9.34 -16.23
CA GLU A 172 -16.68 -9.50 -16.18
C GLU A 172 -17.39 -8.14 -16.28
N THR A 173 -17.00 -7.17 -15.46
CA THR A 173 -17.66 -5.85 -15.42
C THR A 173 -17.39 -4.98 -16.66
N SER A 174 -16.29 -5.23 -17.36
CA SER A 174 -15.93 -4.52 -18.60
C SER A 174 -16.55 -5.14 -19.86
N LYS A 175 -17.31 -6.23 -19.70
CA LYS A 175 -17.99 -6.86 -20.82
C LYS A 175 -18.97 -5.91 -21.47
N ASP A 176 -18.86 -5.78 -22.79
CA ASP A 176 -19.67 -4.88 -23.62
C ASP A 176 -19.50 -3.38 -23.31
N ASN A 177 -18.58 -3.02 -22.40
CA ASN A 177 -18.30 -1.65 -21.96
C ASN A 177 -16.92 -1.16 -22.46
N VAL A 178 -16.43 -1.72 -23.56
CA VAL A 178 -15.19 -1.32 -24.23
C VAL A 178 -15.39 -1.32 -25.73
N ASP A 179 -14.71 -0.40 -26.42
CA ASP A 179 -14.71 -0.36 -27.89
C ASP A 179 -13.61 -1.25 -28.48
N ASP A 180 -12.45 -1.30 -27.82
CA ASP A 180 -11.32 -2.17 -28.18
C ASP A 180 -11.19 -3.33 -27.18
N GLU A 181 -11.30 -4.55 -27.68
CA GLU A 181 -11.21 -5.77 -26.90
C GLU A 181 -9.75 -6.21 -26.64
N ALA A 182 -8.77 -5.61 -27.33
CA ALA A 182 -7.36 -6.00 -27.22
C ALA A 182 -6.79 -5.93 -25.77
N PRO A 183 -7.08 -4.90 -24.95
CA PRO A 183 -6.65 -4.87 -23.55
C PRO A 183 -7.24 -6.02 -22.72
N ARG A 184 -8.52 -6.35 -22.95
CA ARG A 184 -9.21 -7.45 -22.25
C ARG A 184 -8.63 -8.81 -22.65
N GLN A 185 -8.39 -9.03 -23.93
CA GLN A 185 -7.73 -10.25 -24.42
C GLN A 185 -6.31 -10.40 -23.88
N ALA A 186 -5.54 -9.30 -23.79
CA ALA A 186 -4.19 -9.32 -23.22
C ALA A 186 -4.20 -9.70 -21.73
N LEU A 187 -5.17 -9.19 -20.96
CA LEU A 187 -5.37 -9.55 -19.56
C LEU A 187 -5.78 -11.03 -19.42
N GLN A 188 -6.75 -11.50 -20.21
CA GLN A 188 -7.19 -12.90 -20.21
C GLN A 188 -6.02 -13.86 -20.51
N LYS A 189 -5.25 -13.60 -21.58
CA LYS A 189 -4.08 -14.41 -21.95
C LYS A 189 -3.03 -14.46 -20.83
N THR A 190 -2.85 -13.35 -20.11
CA THR A 190 -1.93 -13.28 -18.97
C THR A 190 -2.41 -14.14 -17.81
N MET A 191 -3.71 -14.15 -17.52
CA MET A 191 -4.30 -15.03 -16.51
C MET A 191 -4.21 -16.50 -16.90
N ASP A 192 -4.44 -16.84 -18.17
CA ASP A 192 -4.34 -18.21 -18.67
C ASP A 192 -2.90 -18.75 -18.56
N ALA A 193 -1.91 -17.89 -18.81
CA ALA A 193 -0.49 -18.23 -18.61
C ALA A 193 -0.15 -18.51 -17.14
N ALA A 194 -0.93 -17.96 -16.20
CA ALA A 194 -0.77 -18.19 -14.77
C ALA A 194 -1.59 -19.38 -14.25
N LYS A 195 -2.32 -20.14 -15.07
CA LYS A 195 -3.29 -21.19 -14.62
C LYS A 195 -2.74 -22.20 -13.61
N ASP A 196 -1.46 -22.54 -13.69
CA ASP A 196 -0.81 -23.53 -12.83
C ASP A 196 -0.23 -22.92 -11.54
N TRP A 197 -0.57 -21.66 -11.21
CA TRP A 197 0.00 -20.93 -10.08
C TRP A 197 -0.11 -21.67 -8.74
N LYS A 198 -1.24 -22.36 -8.51
CA LYS A 198 -1.49 -23.13 -7.27
C LYS A 198 -0.48 -24.26 -7.04
N LYS A 199 0.12 -24.78 -8.11
CA LYS A 199 1.07 -25.89 -8.06
C LYS A 199 2.53 -25.42 -8.04
N SER A 200 2.76 -24.14 -8.32
CA SER A 200 4.12 -23.61 -8.41
C SER A 200 4.74 -23.44 -7.03
N THR A 201 5.97 -23.93 -6.88
CA THR A 201 6.83 -23.73 -5.72
C THR A 201 7.93 -22.69 -6.00
N ASP A 202 7.93 -22.07 -7.18
CA ASP A 202 8.88 -21.01 -7.54
C ASP A 202 8.36 -19.65 -7.05
N LEU A 203 8.91 -19.20 -5.92
CA LEU A 203 8.57 -17.93 -5.29
C LEU A 203 8.82 -16.71 -6.20
N THR A 204 9.86 -16.75 -7.03
CA THR A 204 10.21 -15.64 -7.94
C THR A 204 9.22 -15.59 -9.08
N TRP A 205 8.91 -16.73 -9.66
CA TRP A 205 7.90 -16.85 -10.71
C TRP A 205 6.52 -16.39 -10.20
N LEU A 206 6.09 -16.82 -9.00
CA LEU A 206 4.81 -16.42 -8.41
C LEU A 206 4.68 -14.91 -8.24
N LYS A 207 5.71 -14.26 -7.68
CA LYS A 207 5.73 -12.80 -7.54
C LYS A 207 5.61 -12.10 -8.89
N LYS A 208 6.38 -12.58 -9.88
CA LYS A 208 6.33 -12.05 -11.24
C LYS A 208 4.95 -12.20 -11.87
N GLN A 209 4.25 -13.33 -11.67
CA GLN A 209 2.89 -13.49 -12.20
C GLN A 209 1.91 -12.47 -11.63
N ALA A 210 1.92 -12.24 -10.31
CA ALA A 210 1.06 -11.25 -9.69
C ALA A 210 1.29 -9.84 -10.27
N ASP A 211 2.56 -9.45 -10.47
CA ASP A 211 2.93 -8.15 -11.04
C ASP A 211 2.52 -8.02 -12.51
N VAL A 212 2.74 -9.06 -13.31
CA VAL A 212 2.39 -9.05 -14.74
C VAL A 212 0.86 -8.97 -14.90
N ILE A 213 0.08 -9.71 -14.10
CA ILE A 213 -1.40 -9.60 -14.11
C ILE A 213 -1.82 -8.18 -13.74
N ASN A 214 -1.29 -7.63 -12.64
CA ASN A 214 -1.63 -6.28 -12.19
C ASN A 214 -1.27 -5.20 -13.23
N SER A 215 -0.18 -5.38 -13.98
CA SER A 215 0.22 -4.44 -15.04
C SER A 215 -0.78 -4.36 -16.20
N LYS A 216 -1.61 -5.40 -16.38
CA LYS A 216 -2.64 -5.48 -17.42
C LYS A 216 -4.02 -5.03 -16.96
N ILE A 217 -4.20 -4.71 -15.67
CA ILE A 217 -5.46 -4.18 -15.13
C ILE A 217 -5.70 -2.74 -15.62
N GLN A 218 -4.69 -1.86 -15.55
CA GLN A 218 -4.87 -0.45 -15.90
C GLN A 218 -5.28 -0.23 -17.36
N PRO A 219 -4.66 -0.88 -18.37
CA PRO A 219 -5.10 -0.75 -19.76
C PRO A 219 -6.57 -1.10 -20.01
N VAL A 220 -7.14 -2.06 -19.27
CA VAL A 220 -8.57 -2.40 -19.38
C VAL A 220 -9.44 -1.30 -18.76
N LYS A 221 -9.03 -0.74 -17.62
CA LYS A 221 -9.73 0.40 -17.00
C LYS A 221 -9.70 1.63 -17.90
N ASP A 222 -8.58 1.89 -18.56
CA ASP A 222 -8.43 3.00 -19.50
C ASP A 222 -9.37 2.81 -20.71
N ALA A 223 -9.48 1.58 -21.23
CA ALA A 223 -10.40 1.25 -22.32
C ALA A 223 -11.87 1.45 -21.95
N VAL A 224 -12.28 1.05 -20.73
CA VAL A 224 -13.63 1.30 -20.20
C VAL A 224 -13.88 2.81 -20.10
N SER A 225 -12.93 3.55 -19.54
CA SER A 225 -13.05 5.01 -19.38
C SER A 225 -13.16 5.72 -20.73
N ALA A 226 -12.41 5.27 -21.74
CA ALA A 226 -12.48 5.82 -23.09
C ALA A 226 -13.85 5.56 -23.75
N HIS A 227 -14.40 4.35 -23.58
CA HIS A 227 -15.73 4.00 -24.05
C HIS A 227 -16.80 4.88 -23.38
N GLU A 228 -16.76 5.03 -22.06
CA GLU A 228 -17.67 5.90 -21.30
C GLU A 228 -17.60 7.37 -21.77
N GLN A 229 -16.39 7.89 -22.00
CA GLN A 229 -16.20 9.24 -22.53
C GLN A 229 -16.79 9.41 -23.94
N ARG A 230 -16.63 8.41 -24.81
CA ARG A 230 -17.25 8.43 -26.15
C ARG A 230 -18.77 8.46 -26.06
N LEU A 231 -19.37 7.60 -25.23
CA LEU A 231 -20.83 7.58 -25.04
C LEU A 231 -21.34 8.91 -24.48
N ALA A 232 -20.61 9.54 -23.55
CA ALA A 232 -20.96 10.86 -23.03
C ALA A 232 -20.92 11.94 -24.12
N GLN A 233 -19.91 11.93 -25.01
CA GLN A 233 -19.81 12.85 -26.15
C GLN A 233 -20.93 12.62 -27.17
N GLU A 234 -21.28 11.37 -27.47
CA GLU A 234 -22.39 11.03 -28.37
C GLU A 234 -23.74 11.50 -27.81
N ALA A 235 -23.97 11.33 -26.51
CA ALA A 235 -25.17 11.85 -25.84
C ALA A 235 -25.25 13.38 -25.91
N GLN A 236 -24.13 14.09 -25.73
CA GLN A 236 -24.07 15.55 -25.91
C GLN A 236 -24.38 15.96 -27.35
N ALA A 237 -23.80 15.29 -28.34
CA ALA A 237 -24.04 15.58 -29.76
C ALA A 237 -25.51 15.30 -30.17
N ALA A 238 -26.12 14.22 -29.65
CA ALA A 238 -27.52 13.89 -29.89
C ALA A 238 -28.48 14.92 -29.26
N ALA A 239 -28.17 15.45 -28.07
CA ALA A 239 -28.93 16.52 -27.45
C ALA A 239 -28.88 17.81 -28.29
N VAL A 240 -27.71 18.14 -28.87
CA VAL A 240 -27.56 19.28 -29.79
C VAL A 240 -28.39 19.07 -31.07
N GLN A 241 -28.33 17.90 -31.72
CA GLN A 241 -29.11 17.61 -32.93
C GLN A 241 -30.64 17.69 -32.71
N SER A 242 -31.13 17.20 -31.57
CA SER A 242 -32.57 17.24 -31.23
C SER A 242 -33.09 18.68 -31.06
N SER A 243 -32.24 19.60 -30.60
CA SER A 243 -32.59 21.02 -30.49
C SER A 243 -32.78 21.72 -31.86
N TYR A 244 -32.10 21.25 -32.91
CA TYR A 244 -32.23 21.80 -34.27
C TYR A 244 -33.44 21.27 -35.06
N GLN A 245 -33.95 20.07 -34.74
CA GLN A 245 -35.17 19.56 -35.39
C GLN A 245 -36.46 20.18 -34.82
N THR A 246 -36.43 20.71 -33.61
CA THR A 246 -37.60 21.35 -32.99
C THR A 246 -37.79 22.82 -33.43
N SER A 247 -36.76 23.45 -34.02
CA SER A 247 -36.83 24.83 -34.52
C SER A 247 -37.25 24.95 -35.99
N SER A 248 -37.34 23.85 -36.74
CA SER A 248 -37.71 23.85 -38.17
C SER A 248 -39.18 23.50 -38.46
N THR A 249 -40.00 23.23 -37.44
CA THR A 249 -41.44 22.89 -37.60
C THR A 249 -42.41 23.93 -37.01
N ALA A 250 -41.93 25.07 -36.51
CA ALA A 250 -42.76 26.12 -35.92
C ALA A 250 -42.88 27.38 -36.79
N ASN A 251 -42.87 27.26 -38.12
CA ASN A 251 -43.10 28.40 -39.02
C ASN A 251 -44.16 28.12 -40.09
N SER A 252 -45.32 27.64 -39.66
CA SER A 252 -46.56 27.88 -40.39
C SER A 252 -47.67 28.00 -39.37
N LEU A 253 -48.19 29.22 -39.16
CA LEU A 253 -49.59 29.54 -38.89
C LEU A 253 -49.72 31.03 -38.49
N ASN A 254 -50.31 31.80 -39.40
CA ASN A 254 -51.13 33.00 -39.18
C ASN A 254 -50.66 34.10 -38.21
N ALA A 255 -50.37 35.30 -38.75
CA ALA A 255 -51.11 36.52 -38.40
C ALA A 255 -50.74 37.71 -39.31
N SER A 256 -51.64 37.96 -40.26
CA SER A 256 -52.21 39.26 -40.68
C SER A 256 -51.55 40.58 -40.23
N THR A 257 -51.18 41.39 -41.24
CA THR A 257 -51.39 42.84 -41.36
C THR A 257 -51.07 43.74 -40.16
N TYR A 258 -50.01 44.56 -40.27
CA TYR A 258 -50.12 46.00 -39.98
C TYR A 258 -49.10 46.79 -40.78
N THR A 259 -49.58 47.88 -41.37
CA THR A 259 -48.96 48.78 -42.33
C THR A 259 -47.84 49.65 -41.77
N ASN A 260 -46.88 49.93 -42.65
CA ASN A 260 -45.80 50.94 -42.58
C ASN A 260 -46.31 52.34 -42.12
N PRO A 261 -45.45 53.21 -41.56
CA PRO A 261 -44.80 54.15 -42.47
C PRO A 261 -43.33 54.52 -42.17
N VAL A 262 -42.66 54.78 -43.28
CA VAL A 262 -41.40 55.48 -43.54
C VAL A 262 -41.28 56.81 -42.77
N TYR A 263 -40.12 57.09 -42.15
CA TYR A 263 -39.57 58.46 -42.09
C TYR A 263 -38.03 58.47 -42.00
N THR A 264 -37.44 59.28 -42.87
CA THR A 264 -36.01 59.54 -43.12
C THR A 264 -35.44 60.59 -42.14
N GLY A 265 -34.15 60.53 -41.79
CA GLY A 265 -33.45 61.71 -41.25
C GLY A 265 -32.14 61.45 -40.49
N ASN A 266 -31.09 62.18 -40.88
CA ASN A 266 -29.72 62.22 -40.33
C ASN A 266 -29.60 62.59 -38.83
N ALA A 267 -28.49 62.14 -38.22
CA ALA A 267 -27.91 62.52 -36.91
C ALA A 267 -27.67 64.05 -36.74
N PRO A 268 -27.29 64.64 -35.55
CA PRO A 268 -26.60 64.02 -34.39
C PRO A 268 -26.89 64.55 -32.94
N ALA A 269 -26.30 63.83 -31.96
CA ALA A 269 -25.76 64.22 -30.63
C ALA A 269 -26.69 64.70 -29.48
N TYR A 270 -26.85 63.86 -28.43
CA TYR A 270 -26.48 64.12 -27.00
C TYR A 270 -26.83 62.88 -26.13
N GLN A 271 -25.93 62.47 -25.23
CA GLN A 271 -26.09 61.47 -24.16
C GLN A 271 -26.23 62.17 -22.79
N PRO A 272 -26.48 61.50 -21.64
CA PRO A 272 -27.44 60.45 -21.29
C PRO A 272 -28.20 60.79 -19.96
N THR A 273 -29.29 60.09 -19.64
CA THR A 273 -29.69 59.79 -18.24
C THR A 273 -30.70 58.63 -18.26
N GLN A 274 -30.26 57.48 -17.76
CA GLN A 274 -31.02 56.23 -17.61
C GLN A 274 -31.98 56.27 -16.40
N PRO A 275 -32.83 55.24 -16.14
CA PRO A 275 -33.09 54.02 -16.94
C PRO A 275 -34.59 53.74 -17.18
N ALA A 276 -34.90 53.10 -18.30
CA ALA A 276 -36.11 52.31 -18.45
C ALA A 276 -35.73 50.95 -19.06
N ASP A 277 -36.34 49.94 -18.48
CA ASP A 277 -36.32 48.53 -18.84
C ASP A 277 -36.52 48.24 -20.34
N ASN A 278 -36.02 47.06 -20.72
CA ASN A 278 -36.34 46.24 -21.89
C ASN A 278 -35.39 46.23 -23.10
N GLY A 279 -34.96 45.01 -23.42
CA GLY A 279 -34.80 44.57 -24.81
C GLY A 279 -33.35 44.37 -25.25
N TYR A 280 -32.84 43.15 -25.11
CA TYR A 280 -31.83 42.66 -26.04
C TYR A 280 -32.22 41.28 -26.57
N THR A 281 -32.62 41.28 -27.84
CA THR A 281 -32.40 40.19 -28.79
C THR A 281 -30.92 39.82 -28.74
N TYR A 282 -30.58 38.68 -28.15
CA TYR A 282 -29.21 38.16 -28.18
C TYR A 282 -29.09 37.11 -29.27
N THR A 283 -28.44 37.47 -30.37
CA THR A 283 -27.82 36.49 -31.25
C THR A 283 -26.78 35.72 -30.43
N PRO A 284 -26.79 34.38 -30.43
CA PRO A 284 -25.84 33.59 -29.64
C PRO A 284 -24.43 33.85 -30.18
N SER A 285 -23.61 34.57 -29.42
CA SER A 285 -22.21 34.78 -29.74
C SER A 285 -21.45 33.49 -29.47
N THR A 286 -21.10 32.77 -30.52
CA THR A 286 -20.24 31.57 -30.48
C THR A 286 -18.75 31.90 -30.31
N THR A 287 -18.41 33.16 -30.00
CA THR A 287 -17.08 33.58 -29.59
C THR A 287 -17.19 34.62 -28.48
N CYS A 288 -16.51 34.39 -27.35
CA CYS A 288 -16.28 35.42 -26.33
C CYS A 288 -15.27 36.44 -26.89
N GLY A 289 -15.77 37.49 -27.54
CA GLY A 289 -14.95 38.59 -28.07
C GLY A 289 -15.05 39.86 -27.24
N ASP A 290 -13.90 40.31 -26.72
CA ASP A 290 -13.41 41.68 -26.46
C ASP A 290 -14.31 42.80 -25.88
N GLY A 291 -15.50 42.51 -25.36
CA GLY A 291 -16.36 43.55 -24.79
C GLY A 291 -17.31 43.04 -23.72
N GLY A 292 -16.85 43.02 -22.47
CA GLY A 292 -17.72 42.94 -21.29
C GLY A 292 -17.51 41.70 -20.44
N TRP A 293 -16.58 41.79 -19.49
CA TRP A 293 -16.43 40.87 -18.37
C TRP A 293 -17.69 40.93 -17.49
N ASN A 294 -18.76 40.26 -17.89
CA ASN A 294 -19.96 40.16 -17.07
C ASN A 294 -20.09 38.73 -16.56
N LEU A 295 -19.69 38.49 -15.31
CA LEU A 295 -19.83 37.18 -14.65
C LEU A 295 -21.26 36.65 -14.74
N ARG A 296 -22.27 37.55 -14.71
CA ARG A 296 -23.67 37.17 -14.88
C ARG A 296 -23.96 36.64 -16.29
N ALA A 297 -23.36 37.23 -17.32
CA ALA A 297 -23.47 36.76 -18.70
C ALA A 297 -22.75 35.41 -18.92
N GLN A 298 -21.62 35.17 -18.23
CA GLN A 298 -20.92 33.88 -18.27
C GLN A 298 -21.74 32.76 -17.60
N CYS A 299 -22.37 33.09 -16.46
CA CYS A 299 -23.34 32.22 -15.81
C CYS A 299 -24.54 31.92 -16.73
N GLN A 300 -25.07 32.95 -17.39
CA GLN A 300 -26.18 32.80 -18.33
C GLN A 300 -25.79 31.99 -19.58
N ALA A 301 -24.58 32.18 -20.11
CA ALA A 301 -24.08 31.37 -21.21
C ALA A 301 -23.97 29.88 -20.81
N ALA A 302 -23.58 29.59 -19.55
CA ALA A 302 -23.59 28.23 -19.02
C ALA A 302 -25.01 27.68 -18.80
N ILE A 303 -26.01 28.53 -18.52
CA ILE A 303 -27.44 28.14 -18.49
C ILE A 303 -27.88 27.70 -19.88
N ASP A 304 -27.57 28.52 -20.90
CA ASP A 304 -28.03 28.31 -22.26
C ASP A 304 -27.38 27.06 -22.90
N GLN A 305 -26.16 26.70 -22.47
CA GLN A 305 -25.45 25.51 -22.93
C GLN A 305 -25.75 24.24 -22.11
N GLY A 306 -26.21 24.39 -20.86
CA GLY A 306 -26.52 23.30 -19.95
C GLY A 306 -25.29 22.64 -19.32
N GLY A 307 -25.29 22.49 -18.00
CA GLY A 307 -24.22 21.82 -17.24
C GLY A 307 -23.09 22.74 -16.75
N LEU A 308 -21.91 22.17 -16.53
CA LEU A 308 -20.69 22.90 -16.16
C LEU A 308 -19.89 23.19 -17.43
N VAL A 309 -19.70 24.47 -17.74
CA VAL A 309 -18.94 24.95 -18.90
C VAL A 309 -17.59 25.44 -18.44
N GLU A 310 -16.52 24.88 -19.00
CA GLU A 310 -15.16 25.40 -18.81
C GLU A 310 -14.90 26.54 -19.80
N MET A 311 -14.56 27.70 -19.25
CA MET A 311 -14.25 28.91 -19.99
C MET A 311 -12.80 29.32 -19.69
N PRO A 312 -11.97 29.55 -20.72
CA PRO A 312 -10.65 30.13 -20.50
C PRO A 312 -10.79 31.56 -19.99
N ILE A 313 -10.06 31.90 -18.92
CA ILE A 313 -10.00 33.27 -18.41
C ILE A 313 -8.77 33.95 -19.02
N PHE A 314 -8.97 35.03 -19.77
CA PHE A 314 -7.89 35.94 -20.15
C PHE A 314 -7.60 36.92 -19.00
N ASP A 315 -6.90 36.47 -17.97
CA ASP A 315 -6.45 37.30 -16.83
C ASP A 315 -5.22 38.18 -17.16
N GLY A 316 -4.81 38.22 -18.44
CA GLY A 316 -3.58 38.89 -18.89
C GLY A 316 -2.28 38.19 -18.48
N LEU A 317 -2.34 37.10 -17.70
CA LEU A 317 -1.19 36.37 -17.15
C LEU A 317 -1.08 34.93 -17.69
N GLY A 318 -2.17 34.37 -18.21
CA GLY A 318 -2.23 33.03 -18.81
C GLY A 318 -2.19 31.94 -17.75
N GLY A 319 -3.23 31.10 -17.72
CA GLY A 319 -3.25 29.88 -16.89
C GLY A 319 -4.43 29.73 -15.92
N SER A 320 -5.32 30.72 -15.84
CA SER A 320 -6.55 30.60 -15.05
C SER A 320 -7.69 29.93 -15.84
N ARG A 321 -8.49 29.11 -15.16
CA ARG A 321 -9.67 28.43 -15.74
C ARG A 321 -10.91 28.75 -14.92
N LEU A 322 -12.04 29.02 -15.60
CA LEU A 322 -13.35 29.22 -14.98
C LEU A 322 -14.26 28.04 -15.33
N ILE A 323 -14.93 27.47 -14.35
CA ILE A 323 -15.93 26.42 -14.54
C ILE A 323 -17.25 26.96 -14.04
N ALA A 324 -18.13 27.35 -14.97
CA ALA A 324 -19.40 28.01 -14.67
C ALA A 324 -20.57 27.04 -14.83
N GLY A 325 -21.57 27.11 -13.94
CA GLY A 325 -22.83 26.38 -14.09
C GLY A 325 -23.96 26.95 -13.26
N HIS A 326 -25.19 26.54 -13.54
CA HIS A 326 -26.39 27.07 -12.88
C HIS A 326 -27.00 26.13 -11.85
N ASN A 327 -27.67 26.71 -10.86
CA ASN A 327 -28.25 25.97 -9.74
C ASN A 327 -29.29 24.92 -10.18
N SER A 328 -30.08 25.22 -11.21
CA SER A 328 -31.12 24.34 -11.76
C SER A 328 -30.60 23.23 -12.68
N THR A 329 -29.33 23.27 -13.08
CA THR A 329 -28.70 22.30 -14.00
C THR A 329 -27.58 21.47 -13.34
N GLY A 330 -27.53 21.46 -12.00
CA GLY A 330 -26.61 20.61 -11.24
C GLY A 330 -25.38 21.32 -10.66
N ALA A 331 -25.27 22.65 -10.78
CA ALA A 331 -24.18 23.43 -10.18
C ALA A 331 -24.54 24.09 -8.84
N GLY A 332 -25.73 23.80 -8.29
CA GLY A 332 -26.21 24.40 -7.03
C GLY A 332 -25.31 24.10 -5.82
N TRP A 333 -24.53 23.02 -5.88
CA TRP A 333 -23.56 22.67 -4.84
C TRP A 333 -22.44 23.72 -4.73
N ILE A 334 -22.06 24.40 -5.82
CA ILE A 334 -21.02 25.44 -5.82
C ILE A 334 -21.43 26.59 -4.89
N GLY A 335 -22.72 26.95 -4.90
CA GLY A 335 -23.26 28.03 -4.06
C GLY A 335 -23.29 27.71 -2.57
N GLN A 336 -23.04 26.45 -2.18
CA GLN A 336 -23.02 25.97 -0.80
C GLN A 336 -21.61 25.66 -0.30
N LEU A 337 -20.59 25.86 -1.15
CA LEU A 337 -19.21 25.55 -0.79
C LEU A 337 -18.69 26.48 0.30
N GLN A 338 -17.86 25.93 1.18
CA GLN A 338 -17.16 26.65 2.24
C GLN A 338 -15.66 26.41 2.16
N GLN A 339 -14.88 27.36 2.68
CA GLN A 339 -13.42 27.23 2.75
C GLN A 339 -13.01 25.92 3.45
N GLY A 340 -12.07 25.20 2.85
CA GLY A 340 -11.57 23.91 3.31
C GLY A 340 -12.33 22.69 2.83
N GLN A 341 -13.47 22.85 2.11
CA GLN A 341 -14.19 21.72 1.54
C GLN A 341 -13.49 21.15 0.30
N SER A 342 -13.54 19.84 0.12
CA SER A 342 -12.95 19.17 -1.05
C SER A 342 -13.96 19.11 -2.20
N THR A 343 -13.49 19.40 -3.41
CA THR A 343 -14.27 19.33 -4.66
C THR A 343 -13.53 18.49 -5.70
N PRO A 344 -14.18 18.06 -6.79
CA PRO A 344 -13.51 17.41 -7.91
C PRO A 344 -12.38 18.24 -8.55
N TYR A 345 -12.35 19.56 -8.27
CA TYR A 345 -11.42 20.52 -8.86
C TYR A 345 -10.35 21.03 -7.88
N GLY A 346 -10.34 20.53 -6.63
CA GLY A 346 -9.39 20.93 -5.60
C GLY A 346 -10.05 21.30 -4.27
N THR A 347 -9.25 21.75 -3.31
CA THR A 347 -9.76 22.19 -2.01
C THR A 347 -10.19 23.65 -2.11
N VAL A 348 -11.35 23.99 -1.54
CA VAL A 348 -11.85 25.36 -1.53
C VAL A 348 -10.93 26.25 -0.72
N GLN A 349 -10.29 27.19 -1.39
CA GLN A 349 -9.39 28.16 -0.76
C GLN A 349 -10.16 29.41 -0.33
N GLN A 350 -11.14 29.84 -1.13
CA GLN A 350 -11.91 31.05 -0.87
C GLN A 350 -13.25 31.04 -1.62
N VAL A 351 -14.25 31.70 -1.05
CA VAL A 351 -15.62 31.82 -1.59
C VAL A 351 -16.01 33.29 -1.58
N TRP A 352 -16.54 33.79 -2.69
CA TRP A 352 -17.04 35.15 -2.84
C TRP A 352 -18.49 35.13 -3.31
N HIS A 353 -19.37 35.78 -2.55
CA HIS A 353 -20.73 36.08 -2.97
C HIS A 353 -20.77 37.47 -3.59
N ASN A 354 -21.61 37.65 -4.62
CA ASN A 354 -21.69 38.89 -5.41
C ASN A 354 -20.35 39.26 -6.05
N ALA A 355 -19.64 38.27 -6.58
CA ALA A 355 -18.33 38.45 -7.18
C ALA A 355 -18.39 39.41 -8.39
N THR A 356 -17.36 40.24 -8.52
CA THR A 356 -17.15 41.09 -9.69
C THR A 356 -15.99 40.54 -10.52
N PRO A 357 -15.82 40.95 -11.79
CA PRO A 357 -14.65 40.57 -12.58
C PRO A 357 -13.32 40.81 -11.85
N ASP A 358 -13.23 41.92 -11.12
CA ASP A 358 -12.05 42.28 -10.32
C ASP A 358 -11.77 41.30 -9.19
N THR A 359 -12.78 40.53 -8.75
CA THR A 359 -12.62 39.49 -7.73
C THR A 359 -11.68 38.39 -8.22
N ILE A 360 -11.80 37.99 -9.49
CA ILE A 360 -10.93 36.95 -10.08
C ILE A 360 -9.55 37.55 -10.37
N ASN A 361 -9.52 38.74 -11.00
CA ASN A 361 -8.27 39.39 -11.42
C ASN A 361 -7.33 39.68 -10.25
N ASN A 362 -7.87 40.07 -9.08
CA ASN A 362 -7.06 40.38 -7.90
C ASN A 362 -6.71 39.15 -7.04
N SER A 363 -7.26 37.98 -7.35
CA SER A 363 -7.08 36.75 -6.55
C SER A 363 -5.99 35.82 -7.09
N GLY A 364 -5.31 36.22 -8.17
CA GLY A 364 -4.17 35.51 -8.76
C GLY A 364 -4.57 34.33 -9.66
N ILE A 365 -3.57 33.59 -10.14
CA ILE A 365 -3.78 32.47 -11.06
C ILE A 365 -4.41 31.28 -10.32
N GLY A 366 -5.40 30.62 -10.94
CA GLY A 366 -6.01 29.43 -10.35
C GLY A 366 -7.22 28.87 -11.08
N THR A 367 -7.82 27.84 -10.48
CA THR A 367 -9.10 27.27 -10.92
C THR A 367 -10.23 27.91 -10.14
N TYR A 368 -11.21 28.44 -10.87
CA TYR A 368 -12.37 29.13 -10.32
C TYR A 368 -13.64 28.38 -10.69
N LEU A 369 -14.48 28.09 -9.71
CA LEU A 369 -15.84 27.58 -9.91
C LEU A 369 -16.80 28.74 -9.79
N GLN A 370 -17.82 28.78 -10.64
CA GLN A 370 -18.83 29.83 -10.61
C GLN A 370 -20.25 29.28 -10.69
N THR A 371 -21.13 29.87 -9.90
CA THR A 371 -22.58 29.73 -10.07
C THR A 371 -23.30 31.06 -9.82
N CYS A 372 -24.62 31.06 -9.87
CA CYS A 372 -25.45 32.20 -9.51
C CYS A 372 -26.39 31.87 -8.36
N ASP A 373 -26.62 32.85 -7.48
CA ASP A 373 -27.69 32.78 -6.49
C ASP A 373 -29.08 32.88 -7.16
N GLN A 374 -30.14 32.80 -6.35
CA GLN A 374 -31.52 32.87 -6.84
C GLN A 374 -31.89 34.22 -7.48
N ASN A 375 -31.11 35.27 -7.23
CA ASN A 375 -31.28 36.61 -7.80
C ASN A 375 -30.39 36.86 -9.02
N GLY A 376 -29.65 35.83 -9.47
CA GLY A 376 -28.69 35.91 -10.57
C GLY A 376 -27.38 36.62 -10.20
N ASN A 377 -27.07 36.76 -8.91
CA ASN A 377 -25.78 37.30 -8.49
C ASN A 377 -24.70 36.22 -8.54
N PRO A 378 -23.52 36.52 -9.09
CA PRO A 378 -22.46 35.53 -9.22
C PRO A 378 -21.84 35.15 -7.87
N ILE A 379 -21.65 33.85 -7.68
CA ILE A 379 -20.86 33.26 -6.60
C ILE A 379 -19.64 32.62 -7.25
N VAL A 380 -18.45 33.01 -6.81
CA VAL A 380 -17.18 32.48 -7.31
C VAL A 380 -16.43 31.78 -6.19
N VAL A 381 -15.80 30.66 -6.50
CA VAL A 381 -15.06 29.83 -5.55
C VAL A 381 -13.68 29.52 -6.13
N LYS A 382 -12.62 29.90 -5.42
CA LYS A 382 -11.25 29.52 -5.79
C LYS A 382 -10.93 28.15 -5.20
N VAL A 383 -10.44 27.25 -6.04
CA VAL A 383 -9.99 25.92 -5.65
C VAL A 383 -8.54 25.70 -6.07
N GLY A 384 -7.79 24.95 -5.26
CA GLY A 384 -6.42 24.58 -5.56
C GLY A 384 -5.78 23.68 -4.53
#